data_AF-A0A2E8H2Z0-F1
#
_entry.id   AF-A0A2E8H2Z0-F1
#
_cell.length_a   1.000
_cell.length_b   1.000
_cell.length_c   1.000
_cell.angle_alpha   90.00
_cell.angle_beta   90.00
_cell.angle_gamma   90.00
#
_symmetry.space_group_name_H-M   'P 1'
#
loop_
_entity.id
_entity.type
_entity.pdbx_description
1 polymer ?
#
loop_
_entity_poly.entity_id
_entity_poly.type
_entity_poly.pdbx_seq_one_letter_code
_entity_poly.pdbx_strand_id
1 'polypeptide(L)'
;MTRILTHGVRGLTCALACVLLLACNDDDDGGADDGADNVIGPDTGGVTLDDQVLEQMNAAVEQAIGLLFVGGGTVPGAGGGQIVVEGSTFRFEDYSPDGVFILAGALAMDLLASPITVKGDLTFENEEGEGPIVVDMTIDASTDPITYGGTVTVDGEVIDVAALE
;
A
#
# COMPACT_ATOMS: atom_id res chain seq x y z
N MET A 1 -47.11 23.93 9.41
CA MET A 1 -46.18 24.81 8.67
C MET A 1 -44.81 24.14 8.69
N THR A 2 -44.17 23.88 7.55
CA THR A 2 -43.37 24.83 6.73
C THR A 2 -42.01 25.05 7.43
N ARG A 3 -40.90 24.43 6.95
CA ARG A 3 -40.03 24.86 5.81
C ARG A 3 -39.37 26.23 6.09
N ILE A 4 -38.12 26.54 5.72
CA ILE A 4 -37.24 25.96 4.69
C ILE A 4 -35.74 26.28 4.97
N LEU A 5 -34.84 25.61 4.22
CA LEU A 5 -33.42 25.84 3.82
C LEU A 5 -32.75 27.24 4.03
N THR A 6 -31.45 27.54 3.82
CA THR A 6 -30.37 27.03 2.89
C THR A 6 -29.00 27.58 3.39
N HIS A 7 -27.89 26.82 3.47
CA HIS A 7 -26.81 26.55 2.46
C HIS A 7 -25.72 27.62 2.21
N GLY A 8 -24.51 27.12 1.88
CA GLY A 8 -23.34 27.83 1.33
C GLY A 8 -22.11 27.65 2.23
N VAL A 9 -20.94 27.15 1.81
CA VAL A 9 -20.35 26.90 0.46
C VAL A 9 -19.46 25.62 0.60
N ARG A 10 -19.72 24.48 -0.05
CA ARG A 10 -19.33 24.07 -1.43
C ARG A 10 -17.82 24.25 -1.72
N GLY A 11 -16.97 23.24 -1.85
CA GLY A 11 -17.11 21.77 -1.81
C GLY A 11 -16.23 21.10 -2.88
N LEU A 12 -15.71 19.91 -2.61
CA LEU A 12 -15.09 19.03 -3.61
C LEU A 12 -15.35 17.57 -3.22
N THR A 13 -15.72 16.72 -4.18
CA THR A 13 -16.06 15.30 -3.96
C THR A 13 -15.66 14.47 -5.17
N CYS A 14 -14.56 13.73 -5.05
CA CYS A 14 -14.33 12.41 -5.64
C CYS A 14 -13.80 11.56 -4.47
N ALA A 15 -14.40 10.45 -4.01
CA ALA A 15 -15.29 9.45 -4.61
C ALA A 15 -14.59 8.34 -5.39
N LEU A 16 -13.74 7.57 -4.70
CA LEU A 16 -13.64 6.13 -4.93
C LEU A 16 -13.90 5.40 -3.61
N ALA A 17 -15.10 4.83 -3.47
CA ALA A 17 -15.48 3.98 -2.37
C ALA A 17 -16.43 2.90 -2.91
N CYS A 18 -16.07 1.64 -2.69
CA CYS A 18 -16.87 0.43 -2.91
C CYS A 18 -17.43 0.22 -4.34
N VAL A 19 -16.81 -0.70 -5.07
CA VAL A 19 -17.50 -1.61 -6.00
C VAL A 19 -17.60 -2.97 -5.29
N LEU A 20 -18.55 -3.17 -4.37
CA LEU A 20 -19.84 -3.84 -4.65
C LEU A 20 -19.68 -5.06 -5.58
N LEU A 21 -19.58 -6.29 -5.03
CA LEU A 21 -20.69 -7.12 -4.51
C LEU A 21 -21.78 -7.45 -5.56
N LEU A 22 -21.96 -8.76 -5.83
CA LEU A 22 -23.17 -9.44 -6.35
C LEU A 22 -22.86 -10.96 -6.48
N ALA A 23 -23.74 -11.95 -6.30
CA ALA A 23 -24.98 -12.15 -5.51
C ALA A 23 -25.37 -13.66 -5.65
N CYS A 24 -26.24 -14.29 -4.85
CA CYS A 24 -27.05 -13.83 -3.71
C CYS A 24 -26.71 -14.69 -2.45
N ASN A 25 -27.57 -15.36 -1.66
CA ASN A 25 -29.01 -15.64 -1.68
C ASN A 25 -29.56 -15.89 -0.26
N ASP A 26 -30.87 -15.71 -0.11
CA ASP A 26 -31.75 -15.91 1.06
C ASP A 26 -31.59 -17.32 1.72
N ASP A 27 -31.79 -17.51 3.03
CA ASP A 27 -32.42 -16.66 4.08
C ASP A 27 -31.54 -16.48 5.35
N ASP A 28 -31.88 -15.49 6.20
CA ASP A 28 -31.35 -15.15 7.55
C ASP A 28 -31.23 -16.38 8.52
N ASP A 29 -30.46 -16.39 9.61
CA ASP A 29 -29.72 -15.40 10.43
C ASP A 29 -28.60 -16.22 11.15
N GLY A 30 -27.37 -15.80 11.47
CA GLY A 30 -26.75 -14.47 11.62
C GLY A 30 -25.91 -14.48 12.92
N GLY A 31 -24.58 -14.37 12.92
CA GLY A 31 -23.61 -14.35 11.82
C GLY A 31 -22.27 -14.97 12.25
N ALA A 32 -21.32 -15.11 11.31
CA ALA A 32 -20.00 -15.69 11.58
C ALA A 32 -18.99 -14.62 12.05
N ASP A 33 -18.06 -15.05 12.91
CA ASP A 33 -16.89 -14.31 13.36
C ASP A 33 -15.63 -14.86 12.65
N ASP A 34 -14.46 -14.30 12.96
CA ASP A 34 -13.11 -14.78 12.65
C ASP A 34 -12.65 -14.77 11.17
N GLY A 35 -11.81 -13.79 10.84
CA GLY A 35 -10.59 -14.02 10.04
C GLY A 35 -10.72 -14.16 8.53
N ALA A 36 -10.72 -13.03 7.81
CA ALA A 36 -10.13 -12.98 6.47
C ALA A 36 -8.59 -12.92 6.63
N ASP A 37 -8.00 -14.08 6.87
CA ASP A 37 -6.58 -14.26 7.14
C ASP A 37 -5.76 -13.94 5.86
N ASN A 38 -4.92 -12.91 5.88
CA ASN A 38 -4.16 -12.40 4.72
C ASN A 38 -2.93 -13.30 4.40
N VAL A 39 -3.15 -14.62 4.32
CA VAL A 39 -2.06 -15.62 4.24
C VAL A 39 -1.50 -15.71 2.81
N ILE A 40 -0.29 -15.20 2.60
CA ILE A 40 0.48 -15.42 1.37
C ILE A 40 0.97 -16.88 1.34
N GLY A 41 0.37 -17.68 0.46
CA GLY A 41 0.79 -19.02 0.05
C GLY A 41 0.70 -20.15 1.11
N PRO A 42 0.39 -21.41 0.71
CA PRO A 42 0.30 -22.55 1.63
C PRO A 42 1.65 -23.26 1.90
N ASP A 43 2.72 -22.88 1.20
CA ASP A 43 4.07 -23.47 1.32
C ASP A 43 5.14 -22.43 1.77
N THR A 44 4.83 -21.13 1.66
CA THR A 44 5.49 -20.03 2.38
C THR A 44 5.12 -20.09 3.87
N GLY A 45 5.96 -19.51 4.73
CA GLY A 45 5.80 -19.59 6.20
C GLY A 45 4.63 -18.81 6.82
N GLY A 46 3.63 -18.43 6.03
CA GLY A 46 2.49 -17.63 6.49
C GLY A 46 2.83 -16.16 6.72
N VAL A 47 3.48 -15.49 5.76
CA VAL A 47 3.77 -14.05 5.85
C VAL A 47 2.46 -13.26 5.81
N THR A 48 1.87 -13.03 6.98
CA THR A 48 0.63 -12.27 7.15
C THR A 48 0.96 -10.79 7.28
N LEU A 49 0.63 -10.03 6.23
CA LEU A 49 0.60 -8.57 6.33
C LEU A 49 -0.73 -8.16 6.95
N ASP A 50 -0.71 -7.92 8.27
CA ASP A 50 -1.82 -7.32 9.02
C ASP A 50 -2.34 -6.05 8.33
N ASP A 51 -3.66 -5.84 8.33
CA ASP A 51 -4.30 -4.65 7.75
C ASP A 51 -3.72 -3.34 8.35
N GLN A 52 -3.32 -3.36 9.63
CA GLN A 52 -2.67 -2.23 10.32
C GLN A 52 -1.24 -1.97 9.82
N VAL A 53 -0.52 -2.99 9.35
CA VAL A 53 0.80 -2.83 8.73
C VAL A 53 0.64 -2.23 7.34
N LEU A 54 -0.35 -2.72 6.57
CA LEU A 54 -0.70 -2.22 5.24
C LEU A 54 -1.13 -0.74 5.26
N GLU A 55 -1.99 -0.33 6.21
CA GLU A 55 -2.42 1.07 6.38
C GLU A 55 -1.22 1.98 6.69
N GLN A 56 -0.34 1.57 7.61
CA GLN A 56 0.84 2.36 7.99
C GLN A 56 1.89 2.44 6.87
N MET A 57 2.11 1.36 6.12
CA MET A 57 2.96 1.36 4.94
C MET A 57 2.42 2.30 3.85
N ASN A 58 1.11 2.29 3.60
CA ASN A 58 0.48 3.19 2.64
C ASN A 58 0.69 4.67 3.03
N ALA A 59 0.38 5.02 4.29
CA ALA A 59 0.56 6.37 4.81
C ALA A 59 2.03 6.83 4.84
N ALA A 60 2.99 5.91 4.97
CA ALA A 60 4.42 6.22 4.88
C ALA A 60 4.88 6.43 3.43
N VAL A 61 4.35 5.67 2.47
CA VAL A 61 4.61 5.85 1.03
C VAL A 61 4.02 7.18 0.54
N GLU A 62 2.81 7.57 0.95
CA GLU A 62 2.24 8.89 0.64
C GLU A 62 3.16 10.04 1.12
N GLN A 63 3.66 9.95 2.35
CA GLN A 63 4.61 10.92 2.90
C GLN A 63 5.93 10.95 2.13
N ALA A 64 6.48 9.78 1.78
CA ALA A 64 7.71 9.67 0.99
C ALA A 64 7.53 10.28 -0.42
N ILE A 65 6.37 10.07 -1.05
CA ILE A 65 6.01 10.71 -2.34
C ILE A 65 5.93 12.22 -2.17
N GLY A 66 5.34 12.72 -1.08
CA GLY A 66 5.34 14.15 -0.73
C GLY A 66 6.76 14.74 -0.60
N LEU A 67 7.71 13.97 -0.07
CA LEU A 67 9.11 14.39 0.07
C LEU A 67 9.84 14.53 -1.29
N LEU A 68 9.48 13.75 -2.32
CA LEU A 68 10.04 13.90 -3.67
C LEU A 68 9.83 15.32 -4.21
N PHE A 69 8.61 15.85 -4.07
CA PHE A 69 8.22 17.17 -4.59
C PHE A 69 8.92 18.35 -3.89
N VAL A 70 9.44 18.15 -2.67
CA VAL A 70 10.25 19.15 -1.94
C VAL A 70 11.76 18.89 -2.05
N GLY A 71 12.19 17.85 -2.79
CA GLY A 71 13.58 17.57 -3.10
C GLY A 71 14.28 16.56 -2.18
N GLY A 72 13.53 15.83 -1.35
CA GLY A 72 14.03 14.78 -0.45
C GLY A 72 13.70 15.02 1.03
N GLY A 73 14.07 14.05 1.88
CA GLY A 73 13.84 14.09 3.33
C GLY A 73 13.87 12.70 3.96
N THR A 74 13.26 12.56 5.15
CA THR A 74 13.10 11.27 5.83
C THR A 74 11.69 11.08 6.40
N VAL A 75 11.20 9.84 6.37
CA VAL A 75 9.98 9.39 7.08
C VAL A 75 10.41 8.39 8.15
N PRO A 76 10.24 8.68 9.46
CA PRO A 76 10.64 7.76 10.53
C PRO A 76 9.68 6.56 10.64
N GLY A 77 10.20 5.39 10.98
CA GLY A 77 9.38 4.23 11.37
C GLY A 77 8.96 4.29 12.85
N ALA A 78 7.85 3.63 13.19
CA ALA A 78 7.37 3.52 14.57
C ALA A 78 8.28 2.63 15.43
N GLY A 79 8.82 1.55 14.84
CA GLY A 79 9.83 0.70 15.47
C GLY A 79 11.23 1.31 15.54
N GLY A 80 11.43 2.46 14.90
CA GLY A 80 12.76 2.94 14.49
C GLY A 80 12.99 2.75 12.99
N GLY A 81 14.23 2.96 12.57
CA GLY A 81 14.59 3.08 11.17
C GLY A 81 13.91 4.27 10.48
N GLN A 82 14.10 4.37 9.16
CA GLN A 82 13.56 5.45 8.35
C GLN A 82 13.49 5.10 6.86
N ILE A 83 12.52 5.67 6.15
CA ILE A 83 12.59 5.83 4.69
C ILE A 83 13.38 7.11 4.42
N VAL A 84 14.52 7.01 3.76
CA VAL A 84 15.29 8.14 3.23
C VAL A 84 14.86 8.39 1.79
N VAL A 85 14.52 9.63 1.47
CA VAL A 85 14.10 10.06 0.13
C VAL A 85 15.17 10.95 -0.47
N GLU A 86 15.87 10.46 -1.49
CA GLU A 86 16.94 11.20 -2.20
C GLU A 86 16.69 11.18 -3.71
N GLY A 87 16.36 12.35 -4.28
CA GLY A 87 16.11 12.51 -5.71
C GLY A 87 14.84 11.77 -6.16
N SER A 88 15.01 10.57 -6.73
CA SER A 88 13.92 9.66 -7.09
C SER A 88 14.10 8.24 -6.52
N THR A 89 14.92 8.10 -5.47
CA THR A 89 15.12 6.85 -4.74
C THR A 89 14.47 6.93 -3.36
N PHE A 90 13.69 5.92 -3.01
CA PHE A 90 13.33 5.62 -1.62
C PHE A 90 14.27 4.53 -1.09
N ARG A 91 14.95 4.80 0.01
CA ARG A 91 15.83 3.84 0.68
C ARG A 91 15.28 3.53 2.06
N PHE A 92 15.00 2.27 2.31
CA PHE A 92 14.50 1.77 3.59
C PHE A 92 15.73 1.42 4.43
N GLU A 93 16.00 2.22 5.45
CA GLU A 93 17.06 2.00 6.44
C GLU A 93 16.41 1.42 7.70
N ASP A 94 16.28 0.09 7.72
CA ASP A 94 15.69 -0.72 8.79
C ASP A 94 14.29 -0.19 9.22
N TYR A 95 13.52 0.29 8.25
CA TYR A 95 12.25 0.98 8.46
C TYR A 95 11.19 0.00 8.96
N SER A 96 10.65 0.25 10.15
CA SER A 96 9.54 -0.53 10.69
C SER A 96 8.28 0.34 10.83
N PRO A 97 7.18 0.04 10.12
CA PRO A 97 5.95 0.81 10.21
C PRO A 97 5.27 0.70 11.59
N ASP A 98 5.45 -0.43 12.29
CA ASP A 98 4.66 -0.87 13.44
C ASP A 98 5.49 -1.16 14.71
N GLY A 99 6.75 -1.58 14.54
CA GLY A 99 7.62 -2.08 15.62
C GLY A 99 7.98 -3.57 15.54
N VAL A 100 7.47 -4.32 14.56
CA VAL A 100 7.65 -5.78 14.44
C VAL A 100 8.05 -6.19 13.03
N PHE A 101 7.38 -5.65 12.00
CA PHE A 101 7.78 -5.83 10.62
C PHE A 101 8.90 -4.82 10.28
N ILE A 102 10.01 -5.27 9.70
CA ILE A 102 11.17 -4.43 9.35
C ILE A 102 11.44 -4.54 7.86
N LEU A 103 11.60 -3.41 7.17
CA LEU A 103 11.99 -3.33 5.76
C LEU A 103 13.37 -2.68 5.59
N ALA A 104 14.24 -3.32 4.82
CA ALA A 104 15.52 -2.77 4.37
C ALA A 104 15.65 -2.87 2.85
N GLY A 105 16.39 -1.95 2.22
CA GLY A 105 16.67 -1.97 0.78
C GLY A 105 16.41 -0.64 0.08
N ALA A 106 16.16 -0.64 -1.23
CA ALA A 106 15.82 0.58 -1.96
C ALA A 106 14.93 0.35 -3.19
N LEU A 107 13.99 1.27 -3.40
CA LEU A 107 13.18 1.40 -4.60
C LEU A 107 13.62 2.64 -5.39
N ALA A 108 13.98 2.44 -6.66
CA ALA A 108 14.23 3.51 -7.61
C ALA A 108 12.94 3.79 -8.41
N MET A 109 12.60 5.07 -8.56
CA MET A 109 11.47 5.52 -9.36
C MET A 109 11.96 6.29 -10.59
N ASP A 110 11.38 5.99 -11.75
CA ASP A 110 11.46 6.87 -12.92
C ASP A 110 10.21 7.77 -12.96
N LEU A 111 10.35 8.94 -12.34
CA LEU A 111 9.32 10.00 -12.30
C LEU A 111 9.16 10.74 -13.63
N LEU A 112 9.97 10.41 -14.65
CA LEU A 112 9.87 10.95 -16.01
C LEU A 112 9.26 9.93 -16.99
N ALA A 113 9.11 8.67 -16.57
CA ALA A 113 8.34 7.66 -17.28
C ALA A 113 6.83 7.94 -17.17
N SER A 114 6.07 7.48 -18.17
CA SER A 114 4.61 7.51 -18.19
C SER A 114 4.12 6.18 -18.78
N PRO A 115 3.53 5.27 -17.98
CA PRO A 115 3.34 5.36 -16.52
C PRO A 115 4.68 5.46 -15.75
N ILE A 116 4.62 5.99 -14.52
CA ILE A 116 5.78 6.05 -13.62
C ILE A 116 6.20 4.63 -13.30
N THR A 117 7.49 4.30 -13.39
CA THR A 117 8.00 2.97 -13.00
C THR A 117 8.60 3.03 -11.59
N VAL A 118 8.35 2.01 -10.79
CA VAL A 118 8.92 1.81 -9.45
C VAL A 118 9.56 0.42 -9.43
N LYS A 119 10.87 0.35 -9.23
CA LYS A 119 11.64 -0.91 -9.28
C LYS A 119 12.65 -0.99 -8.15
N GLY A 120 12.82 -2.14 -7.55
CA GLY A 120 13.92 -2.37 -6.62
C GLY A 120 13.77 -3.62 -5.77
N ASP A 121 14.85 -3.92 -5.05
CA ASP A 121 14.95 -5.05 -4.13
C ASP A 121 14.86 -4.53 -2.69
N LEU A 122 13.96 -5.14 -1.92
CA LEU A 122 13.83 -5.01 -0.48
C LEU A 122 14.02 -6.38 0.19
N THR A 123 14.23 -6.37 1.50
CA THR A 123 14.14 -7.54 2.39
C THR A 123 13.23 -7.21 3.55
N PHE A 124 12.40 -8.17 3.97
CA PHE A 124 11.64 -8.09 5.20
C PHE A 124 12.26 -8.97 6.31
N GLU A 125 12.03 -8.58 7.56
CA GLU A 125 12.26 -9.38 8.78
C GLU A 125 11.01 -9.20 9.69
N ASN A 126 10.49 -10.29 10.26
CA ASN A 126 9.45 -10.29 11.30
C ASN A 126 9.68 -11.44 12.31
N GLU A 127 8.74 -11.69 13.23
CA GLU A 127 8.89 -12.80 14.22
C GLU A 127 8.83 -14.21 13.60
N GLU A 128 8.40 -14.36 12.34
CA GLU A 128 8.20 -15.64 11.65
C GLU A 128 9.35 -15.97 10.70
N GLY A 129 10.01 -14.96 10.10
CA GLY A 129 11.19 -15.16 9.25
C GLY A 129 11.76 -13.88 8.63
N GLU A 130 12.73 -14.08 7.74
CA GLU A 130 13.31 -13.07 6.85
C GLU A 130 13.10 -13.51 5.39
N GLY A 131 12.94 -12.57 4.46
CA GLY A 131 12.76 -12.91 3.05
C GLY A 131 12.92 -11.76 2.05
N PRO A 132 13.16 -12.05 0.76
CA PRO A 132 13.31 -11.05 -0.29
C PRO A 132 11.94 -10.54 -0.80
N ILE A 133 11.88 -9.26 -1.13
CA ILE A 133 10.78 -8.64 -1.87
C ILE A 133 11.35 -7.96 -3.12
N VAL A 134 10.93 -8.38 -4.31
CA VAL A 134 11.30 -7.74 -5.58
C VAL A 134 10.10 -6.97 -6.11
N VAL A 135 10.24 -5.65 -6.20
CA VAL A 135 9.20 -4.75 -6.75
C VAL A 135 9.54 -4.43 -8.20
N ASP A 136 8.61 -4.68 -9.12
CA ASP A 136 8.65 -4.17 -10.49
C ASP A 136 7.23 -3.76 -10.91
N MET A 137 6.86 -2.53 -10.55
CA MET A 137 5.50 -2.00 -10.71
C MET A 137 5.45 -0.68 -11.48
N THR A 138 4.25 -0.33 -11.95
CA THR A 138 3.94 0.90 -12.67
C THR A 138 2.75 1.62 -12.06
N ILE A 139 2.80 2.95 -12.01
CA ILE A 139 1.73 3.82 -11.52
C ILE A 139 1.31 4.77 -12.66
N ASP A 140 0.09 4.64 -13.16
CA ASP A 140 -0.48 5.57 -14.14
C ASP A 140 -1.38 6.61 -13.44
N ALA A 141 -0.79 7.76 -13.14
CA ALA A 141 -1.52 8.92 -12.60
C ALA A 141 -2.13 9.82 -13.70
N SER A 142 -2.23 9.34 -14.95
CA SER A 142 -2.98 10.03 -16.02
C SER A 142 -4.45 9.60 -16.12
N THR A 143 -4.82 8.51 -15.45
CA THR A 143 -6.20 8.06 -15.29
C THR A 143 -6.83 8.59 -13.99
N ASP A 144 -8.17 8.60 -13.93
CA ASP A 144 -8.95 8.82 -12.71
C ASP A 144 -9.97 7.66 -12.58
N PRO A 145 -9.82 6.74 -11.59
CA PRO A 145 -8.76 6.70 -10.58
C PRO A 145 -7.35 6.45 -11.18
N ILE A 146 -6.32 6.72 -10.39
CA ILE A 146 -4.94 6.26 -10.64
C ILE A 146 -5.00 4.73 -10.78
N THR A 147 -4.33 4.16 -11.78
CA THR A 147 -4.25 2.70 -11.95
C THR A 147 -2.84 2.18 -11.70
N TYR A 148 -2.78 0.98 -11.13
CA TYR A 148 -1.52 0.29 -10.82
C TYR A 148 -1.32 -0.94 -11.73
N GLY A 149 -0.09 -1.44 -11.78
CA GLY A 149 0.23 -2.66 -12.53
C GLY A 149 1.66 -3.11 -12.36
N GLY A 150 2.02 -4.22 -13.01
CA GLY A 150 3.27 -4.92 -12.75
C GLY A 150 3.14 -5.82 -11.51
N THR A 151 4.27 -6.16 -10.89
CA THR A 151 4.33 -7.23 -9.90
C THR A 151 5.13 -6.87 -8.66
N VAL A 152 4.69 -7.38 -7.51
CA VAL A 152 5.53 -7.53 -6.31
C VAL A 152 5.76 -9.02 -6.10
N THR A 153 7.02 -9.43 -5.96
CA THR A 153 7.39 -10.82 -5.68
C THR A 153 7.86 -10.93 -4.23
N VAL A 154 7.19 -11.73 -3.40
CA VAL A 154 7.52 -11.94 -1.97
C VAL A 154 7.95 -13.39 -1.79
N ASP A 155 9.20 -13.62 -1.35
CA ASP A 155 9.82 -14.95 -1.21
C ASP A 155 9.66 -15.90 -2.44
N GLY A 156 9.51 -15.31 -3.63
CA GLY A 156 9.29 -16.03 -4.89
C GLY A 156 7.82 -16.23 -5.30
N GLU A 157 6.84 -15.95 -4.45
CA GLU A 157 5.44 -15.82 -4.86
C GLU A 157 5.22 -14.49 -5.59
N VAL A 158 4.60 -14.51 -6.78
CA VAL A 158 4.41 -13.33 -7.64
C VAL A 158 2.99 -12.83 -7.53
N ILE A 159 2.84 -11.64 -6.94
CA ILE A 159 1.57 -10.91 -6.79
C ILE A 159 1.44 -9.93 -7.97
N ASP A 160 0.36 -10.03 -8.74
CA ASP A 160 -0.01 -9.05 -9.78
C ASP A 160 -0.72 -7.87 -9.12
N VAL A 161 -0.11 -6.68 -9.20
CA VAL A 161 -0.64 -5.47 -8.54
C VAL A 161 -1.95 -5.01 -9.18
N ALA A 162 -2.16 -5.29 -10.48
CA ALA A 162 -3.41 -4.95 -11.16
C ALA A 162 -4.58 -5.88 -10.81
N ALA A 163 -4.34 -6.94 -10.02
CA ALA A 163 -5.36 -7.85 -9.51
C ALA A 163 -5.82 -7.52 -8.08
N LEU A 164 -5.31 -6.42 -7.50
CA LEU A 164 -5.63 -5.95 -6.14
C LEU A 164 -6.60 -4.75 -6.10
N GLU A 165 -7.08 -4.28 -7.27
CA GLU A 165 -8.03 -3.15 -7.44
C GLU A 165 -9.47 -3.57 -7.76
#